data_AF-A0AAJ1Z6Q9-F1
#
_entry.id   AF-A0AAJ1Z6Q9-F1
#
_cell.length_a   1.000
_cell.length_b   1.000
_cell.length_c   1.000
_cell.angle_alpha   90.00
_cell.angle_beta   90.00
_cell.angle_gamma   90.00
#
_symmetry.space_group_name_H-M   'P 1'
#
loop_
_entity.id
_entity.type
_entity.pdbx_description
1 polymer ?
#
loop_
_entity_poly.entity_id
_entity_poly.type
_entity_poly.pdbx_seq_one_letter_code
_entity_poly.pdbx_strand_id
1 'polypeptide(L)'
;MKAKKLVSLVVPFLLLIGCGTDKTDAKPKEKVESKAETKEKLSKDKYPERITSISSEFLQKVADISETAKDRTRPDKEVATTLLTQVNDVQKIIKKFDTIEPPVEFQDAHKDLLKAVDCYSEAYAIQAQLLTADKRVDKSKAEKAKDLMKKGSELWATGFQPIQDVVVGKVNEIEGKTASKTDSSSTSDTSTLSNETVQISRDGKELFGEWGSYKGSDFHKGIEFREDGSFTAYDDTGKTSYEDNHMEGSWYYSEETNLVTLMLKEFVKDGKKIDRNQLEVAIDYKIESFKEGSFKMVDEKGNRLEGERRK
;
A
#
# COMPACT_ATOMS: atom_id res chain seq x y z
N MET A 1 9.68 -32.19 -26.61
CA MET A 1 9.42 -30.93 -27.34
C MET A 1 7.97 -30.56 -27.07
N LYS A 2 7.55 -29.44 -26.47
CA LYS A 2 7.97 -28.04 -26.65
C LYS A 2 7.78 -27.27 -25.31
N ALA A 3 8.86 -27.04 -24.59
CA ALA A 3 8.92 -25.93 -23.64
C ALA A 3 9.22 -24.66 -24.46
N LYS A 4 8.38 -23.62 -24.37
CA LYS A 4 8.66 -22.21 -24.73
C LYS A 4 7.33 -21.43 -24.91
N LYS A 5 6.70 -21.02 -23.81
CA LYS A 5 5.89 -19.78 -23.71
C LYS A 5 5.74 -19.41 -22.23
N LEU A 6 6.86 -19.14 -21.54
CA LEU A 6 6.78 -18.44 -20.27
C LEU A 6 6.39 -17.00 -20.61
N VAL A 7 5.14 -16.63 -20.35
CA VAL A 7 4.68 -15.24 -20.42
C VAL A 7 5.43 -14.50 -19.32
N SER A 8 6.42 -13.70 -19.73
CA SER A 8 7.06 -12.71 -18.87
C SER A 8 6.03 -11.62 -18.59
N LEU A 9 5.05 -11.92 -17.73
CA LEU A 9 4.14 -10.96 -17.17
C LEU A 9 4.99 -10.06 -16.25
N VAL A 10 5.06 -8.77 -16.56
CA VAL A 10 5.71 -7.79 -15.70
C VAL A 10 4.84 -7.69 -14.45
N VAL A 11 5.16 -8.50 -13.45
CA VAL A 11 4.60 -8.39 -12.10
C VAL A 11 4.90 -6.97 -11.61
N PRO A 12 3.94 -6.23 -11.02
CA PRO A 12 4.20 -4.93 -10.44
C PRO A 12 5.21 -5.09 -9.31
N PHE A 13 6.50 -4.95 -9.62
CA PHE A 13 7.49 -4.64 -8.63
C PHE A 13 7.15 -3.24 -8.15
N LEU A 14 6.60 -3.12 -6.94
CA LEU A 14 6.58 -1.87 -6.18
C LEU A 14 8.03 -1.39 -6.13
N LEU A 15 8.43 -0.52 -7.07
CA LEU A 15 9.76 0.07 -7.18
C LEU A 15 9.78 1.43 -6.47
N LEU A 16 9.67 1.42 -5.14
CA LEU A 16 10.02 2.56 -4.30
C LEU A 16 11.53 2.63 -4.02
N ILE A 17 12.11 3.73 -4.46
CA ILE A 17 13.29 4.46 -3.95
C ILE A 17 14.67 3.90 -4.32
N GLY A 18 15.35 4.69 -5.15
CA GLY A 18 16.78 4.62 -5.47
C GLY A 18 17.18 5.89 -6.23
N CYS A 19 17.88 6.77 -5.55
CA CYS A 19 18.29 8.13 -5.92
C CYS A 19 19.07 8.22 -7.26
N GLY A 20 18.91 9.33 -7.98
CA GLY A 20 19.71 9.65 -9.16
C GLY A 20 19.12 10.79 -9.99
N THR A 21 19.43 12.03 -9.60
CA THR A 21 19.07 13.26 -10.32
C THR A 21 19.78 13.36 -11.67
N ASP A 22 19.07 13.73 -12.74
CA ASP A 22 19.50 14.84 -13.60
C ASP A 22 18.35 15.43 -14.44
N LYS A 23 18.44 16.74 -14.67
CA LYS A 23 17.39 17.64 -15.18
C LYS A 23 17.24 17.58 -16.69
N THR A 24 16.01 17.71 -17.22
CA THR A 24 15.72 18.64 -18.35
C THR A 24 14.23 18.94 -18.51
N ASP A 25 13.93 20.24 -18.68
CA ASP A 25 12.63 20.85 -18.95
C ASP A 25 12.10 20.60 -20.38
N ALA A 26 10.77 20.52 -20.54
CA ALA A 26 10.09 20.91 -21.78
C ALA A 26 8.64 21.39 -21.57
N LYS A 27 8.32 22.51 -22.21
CA LYS A 27 7.09 23.34 -22.20
C LYS A 27 5.82 22.63 -22.74
N PRO A 28 4.61 23.17 -22.44
CA PRO A 28 3.31 22.49 -22.61
C PRO A 28 2.68 22.72 -23.99
N LYS A 29 1.82 21.78 -24.42
CA LYS A 29 0.88 21.96 -25.53
C LYS A 29 -0.58 21.79 -25.10
N GLU A 30 -1.34 22.75 -25.61
CA GLU A 30 -2.77 23.09 -25.59
C GLU A 30 -3.83 22.11 -25.09
N LYS A 31 -4.75 22.75 -24.35
CA LYS A 31 -6.04 22.36 -23.81
C LYS A 31 -7.03 22.04 -24.94
N VAL A 32 -7.56 20.81 -24.93
CA VAL A 32 -8.83 20.48 -25.61
C VAL A 32 -9.93 20.51 -24.56
N GLU A 33 -10.85 21.46 -24.68
CA GLU A 33 -12.02 21.58 -23.83
C GLU A 33 -12.98 20.41 -24.09
N SER A 34 -12.99 19.45 -23.18
CA SER A 34 -14.04 18.44 -23.07
C SER A 34 -15.13 18.94 -22.12
N LYS A 35 -16.36 18.96 -22.64
CA LYS A 35 -17.66 19.13 -21.99
C LYS A 35 -17.62 18.75 -20.49
N ALA A 36 -17.81 19.75 -19.62
CA ALA A 36 -17.65 19.60 -18.18
C ALA A 36 -18.65 18.60 -17.60
N GLU A 37 -18.16 17.41 -17.25
CA GLU A 37 -18.78 16.59 -16.20
C GLU A 37 -18.67 17.38 -14.89
N THR A 38 -19.78 17.51 -14.15
CA THR A 38 -19.82 18.23 -12.88
C THR A 38 -18.93 17.52 -11.88
N LYS A 39 -17.74 18.05 -11.61
CA LYS A 39 -16.82 17.51 -10.61
C LYS A 39 -17.38 17.69 -9.19
N GLU A 40 -17.16 16.69 -8.34
CA GLU A 40 -17.42 16.73 -6.91
C GLU A 40 -16.45 17.72 -6.25
N LYS A 41 -16.98 18.87 -5.82
CA LYS A 41 -16.21 19.89 -5.12
C LYS A 41 -16.12 19.58 -3.63
N LEU A 42 -14.91 19.42 -3.12
CA LEU A 42 -14.67 19.04 -1.72
C LEU A 42 -14.12 20.19 -0.89
N SER A 43 -14.45 20.19 0.39
CA SER A 43 -13.82 21.08 1.38
C SER A 43 -12.44 20.56 1.76
N LYS A 44 -11.62 21.44 2.38
CA LYS A 44 -10.30 21.09 2.93
C LYS A 44 -10.36 19.89 3.89
N ASP A 45 -11.45 19.75 4.63
CA ASP A 45 -11.61 18.67 5.59
C ASP A 45 -12.00 17.34 4.97
N LYS A 46 -12.85 17.39 3.93
CA LYS A 46 -13.39 16.19 3.28
C LYS A 46 -12.53 15.66 2.15
N TYR A 47 -11.69 16.50 1.58
CA TYR A 47 -10.80 16.11 0.51
C TYR A 47 -9.81 15.00 0.92
N PRO A 48 -9.08 15.10 2.05
CA PRO A 48 -8.17 14.04 2.47
C PRO A 48 -8.85 12.70 2.71
N GLU A 49 -10.00 12.69 3.38
CA GLU A 49 -10.80 11.49 3.63
C GLU A 49 -11.21 10.83 2.30
N ARG A 50 -11.74 11.62 1.37
CA ARG A 50 -12.24 11.14 0.08
C ARG A 50 -11.14 10.59 -0.81
N ILE A 51 -10.02 11.31 -0.93
CA ILE A 51 -8.89 10.85 -1.74
C ILE A 51 -8.22 9.63 -1.12
N THR A 52 -8.09 9.56 0.20
CA THR A 52 -7.56 8.38 0.89
C THR A 52 -8.42 7.15 0.62
N SER A 53 -9.75 7.30 0.65
CA SER A 53 -10.69 6.21 0.34
C SER A 53 -10.54 5.70 -1.10
N ILE A 54 -10.52 6.59 -2.10
CA ILE A 54 -10.34 6.19 -3.50
C ILE A 54 -8.95 5.56 -3.71
N SER A 55 -7.93 6.11 -3.06
CA SER A 55 -6.56 5.61 -3.10
C SER A 55 -6.43 4.20 -2.53
N SER A 56 -7.13 3.92 -1.43
CA SER A 56 -7.17 2.58 -0.83
C SER A 56 -7.84 1.56 -1.75
N GLU A 57 -8.96 1.93 -2.37
CA GLU A 57 -9.65 1.07 -3.35
C GLU A 57 -8.74 0.78 -4.57
N PHE A 58 -8.01 1.79 -5.05
CA PHE A 58 -7.04 1.63 -6.13
C PHE A 58 -5.92 0.67 -5.75
N LEU A 59 -5.25 0.89 -4.61
CA LEU A 59 -4.14 0.07 -4.14
C LEU A 59 -4.56 -1.38 -3.88
N GLN A 60 -5.77 -1.61 -3.35
CA GLN A 60 -6.31 -2.96 -3.20
C GLN A 60 -6.43 -3.66 -4.55
N LYS A 61 -6.95 -2.99 -5.59
CA LYS A 61 -7.02 -3.60 -6.93
C LYS A 61 -5.66 -3.83 -7.58
N VAL A 62 -4.67 -2.99 -7.26
CA VAL A 62 -3.28 -3.24 -7.66
C VAL A 62 -2.74 -4.52 -7.00
N ALA A 63 -3.04 -4.73 -5.71
CA ALA A 63 -2.67 -5.94 -4.98
C ALA A 63 -3.34 -7.20 -5.56
N ASP A 64 -4.65 -7.16 -5.79
CA ASP A 64 -5.43 -8.27 -6.40
C ASP A 64 -4.82 -8.72 -7.75
N ILE A 65 -4.38 -7.75 -8.57
CA ILE A 65 -3.69 -8.02 -9.86
C ILE A 65 -2.36 -8.72 -9.62
N SER A 66 -1.57 -8.24 -8.66
CA SER A 66 -0.26 -8.84 -8.34
C SER A 66 -0.40 -10.28 -7.84
N GLU A 67 -1.35 -10.56 -6.96
CA GLU A 67 -1.64 -11.93 -6.50
C GLU A 67 -2.05 -12.84 -7.65
N THR A 68 -2.99 -12.38 -8.49
CA THR A 68 -3.47 -13.15 -9.65
C THR A 68 -2.32 -13.41 -10.64
N ALA A 69 -1.44 -12.43 -10.85
CA ALA A 69 -0.25 -12.55 -11.68
C ALA A 69 0.76 -13.60 -11.16
N LYS A 70 0.78 -13.86 -9.84
CA LYS A 70 1.65 -14.83 -9.18
C LYS A 70 1.03 -16.23 -9.09
N ASP A 71 -0.28 -16.35 -9.29
CA ASP A 71 -0.97 -17.64 -9.24
C ASP A 71 -0.38 -18.62 -10.28
N ARG A 72 0.08 -19.77 -9.80
CA ARG A 72 0.60 -20.90 -10.61
C ARG A 72 -0.29 -22.13 -10.53
N THR A 73 -1.38 -22.05 -9.78
CA THR A 73 -2.31 -23.16 -9.51
C THR A 73 -3.43 -23.22 -10.55
N ARG A 74 -3.80 -22.06 -11.12
CA ARG A 74 -4.81 -21.95 -12.18
C ARG A 74 -4.19 -22.02 -13.59
N PRO A 75 -4.96 -22.48 -14.60
CA PRO A 75 -4.54 -22.43 -15.99
C PRO A 75 -4.24 -21.00 -16.46
N ASP A 76 -3.17 -20.82 -17.24
CA ASP A 76 -2.73 -19.51 -17.77
C ASP A 76 -3.86 -18.69 -18.40
N LYS A 77 -4.79 -19.34 -19.11
CA LYS A 77 -5.92 -18.68 -19.76
C LYS A 77 -6.93 -18.11 -18.77
N GLU A 78 -7.17 -18.81 -17.67
CA GLU A 78 -8.05 -18.34 -16.59
C GLU A 78 -7.39 -17.17 -15.87
N VAL A 79 -6.10 -17.30 -15.53
CA VAL A 79 -5.29 -16.21 -14.95
C VAL A 79 -5.35 -14.97 -15.84
N ALA A 80 -5.10 -15.10 -17.14
CA ALA A 80 -5.15 -14.00 -18.09
C ALA A 80 -6.53 -13.34 -18.17
N THR A 81 -7.61 -14.14 -18.08
CA THR A 81 -8.99 -13.62 -18.09
C THR A 81 -9.30 -12.86 -16.81
N THR A 82 -8.88 -13.37 -15.65
CA THR A 82 -9.03 -12.67 -14.36
C THR A 82 -8.25 -11.35 -14.36
N LEU A 83 -6.98 -11.38 -14.82
CA LEU A 83 -6.16 -10.18 -14.91
C LEU A 83 -6.79 -9.11 -15.80
N LEU A 84 -7.37 -9.49 -16.93
CA LEU A 84 -8.03 -8.53 -17.83
C LEU A 84 -9.23 -7.86 -17.16
N THR A 85 -10.02 -8.63 -16.39
CA THR A 85 -11.14 -8.08 -15.60
C THR A 85 -10.63 -7.10 -14.54
N GLN A 86 -9.62 -7.48 -13.76
CA GLN A 86 -9.06 -6.63 -12.72
C GLN A 86 -8.44 -5.34 -13.28
N VAL A 87 -7.74 -5.42 -14.41
CA VAL A 87 -7.24 -4.24 -15.13
C VAL A 87 -8.40 -3.31 -15.50
N ASN A 88 -9.50 -3.83 -16.02
CA ASN A 88 -10.67 -2.99 -16.34
C ASN A 88 -11.29 -2.34 -15.09
N ASP A 89 -11.28 -3.02 -13.95
CA ASP A 89 -11.78 -2.46 -12.69
C ASP A 89 -10.86 -1.36 -12.16
N VAL A 90 -9.54 -1.53 -12.25
CA VAL A 90 -8.56 -0.47 -11.97
C VAL A 90 -8.83 0.77 -12.81
N GLN A 91 -9.09 0.61 -14.12
CA GLN A 91 -9.41 1.74 -15.00
C GLN A 91 -10.67 2.49 -14.56
N LYS A 92 -11.68 1.81 -14.01
CA LYS A 92 -12.88 2.45 -13.46
C LYS A 92 -12.56 3.25 -12.20
N ILE A 93 -11.68 2.75 -11.33
CA ILE A 93 -11.28 3.44 -10.10
C ILE A 93 -10.44 4.67 -10.43
N ILE A 94 -9.50 4.57 -11.38
CA ILE A 94 -8.67 5.69 -11.84
C ILE A 94 -9.53 6.89 -12.26
N LYS A 95 -10.63 6.65 -13.00
CA LYS A 95 -11.56 7.72 -13.40
C LYS A 95 -12.21 8.45 -12.23
N LYS A 96 -12.31 7.84 -11.04
CA LYS A 96 -12.87 8.52 -9.86
C LYS A 96 -12.00 9.70 -9.42
N PHE A 97 -10.68 9.68 -9.69
CA PHE A 97 -9.81 10.80 -9.38
C PHE A 97 -10.17 12.05 -10.21
N ASP A 98 -10.50 11.88 -11.49
CA ASP A 98 -10.90 12.99 -12.37
C ASP A 98 -12.20 13.67 -11.96
N THR A 99 -13.05 12.95 -11.23
CA THR A 99 -14.33 13.48 -10.75
C THR A 99 -14.19 14.44 -9.57
N ILE A 100 -12.99 14.58 -8.97
CA ILE A 100 -12.79 15.44 -7.82
C ILE A 100 -12.28 16.82 -8.24
N GLU A 101 -12.89 17.87 -7.69
CA GLU A 101 -12.31 19.22 -7.69
C GLU A 101 -11.64 19.46 -6.32
N PRO A 102 -10.30 19.52 -6.26
CA PRO A 102 -9.58 19.68 -5.00
C PRO A 102 -9.72 21.10 -4.44
N PRO A 103 -9.64 21.27 -3.11
CA PRO A 103 -9.41 22.58 -2.48
C PRO A 103 -8.11 23.20 -2.98
N VAL A 104 -8.00 24.53 -2.90
CA VAL A 104 -6.82 25.27 -3.40
C VAL A 104 -5.51 24.76 -2.81
N GLU A 105 -5.52 24.36 -1.53
CA GLU A 105 -4.35 23.86 -0.81
C GLU A 105 -3.84 22.51 -1.31
N PHE A 106 -4.68 21.74 -2.02
CA PHE A 106 -4.33 20.42 -2.53
C PHE A 106 -4.29 20.36 -4.06
N GLN A 107 -4.36 21.49 -4.77
CA GLN A 107 -4.39 21.47 -6.24
C GLN A 107 -3.16 20.83 -6.86
N ASP A 108 -1.97 21.15 -6.36
CA ASP A 108 -0.72 20.58 -6.86
C ASP A 108 -0.58 19.10 -6.50
N ALA A 109 -0.90 18.75 -5.24
CA ALA A 109 -0.95 17.37 -4.76
C ALA A 109 -1.88 16.51 -5.61
N HIS A 110 -3.09 17.01 -5.87
CA HIS A 110 -4.08 16.33 -6.71
C HIS A 110 -3.62 16.18 -8.16
N LYS A 111 -2.95 17.20 -8.70
CA LYS A 111 -2.40 17.15 -10.06
C LYS A 111 -1.33 16.06 -10.19
N ASP A 112 -0.50 15.87 -9.18
CA ASP A 112 0.49 14.80 -9.19
C ASP A 112 -0.15 13.42 -9.00
N LEU A 113 -1.21 13.29 -8.18
CA LEU A 113 -2.02 12.08 -8.11
C LEU A 113 -2.67 11.74 -9.46
N LEU A 114 -3.22 12.73 -10.17
CA LEU A 114 -3.79 12.51 -11.51
C LEU A 114 -2.74 11.98 -12.48
N LYS A 115 -1.55 12.60 -12.54
CA LYS A 115 -0.45 12.08 -13.37
C LYS A 115 0.00 10.69 -12.94
N ALA A 116 -0.03 10.38 -11.64
CA ALA A 116 0.33 9.07 -11.12
C ALA A 116 -0.63 8.00 -11.64
N VAL A 117 -1.94 8.24 -11.50
CA VAL A 117 -2.97 7.30 -11.98
C VAL A 117 -3.02 7.21 -13.51
N ASP A 118 -2.67 8.27 -14.24
CA ASP A 118 -2.51 8.22 -15.69
C ASP A 118 -1.37 7.27 -16.09
N CYS A 119 -0.23 7.33 -15.38
CA CYS A 119 0.89 6.41 -15.64
C CYS A 119 0.47 4.95 -15.37
N TYR A 120 -0.25 4.69 -14.28
CA TYR A 120 -0.78 3.36 -14.00
C TYR A 120 -1.81 2.92 -15.05
N SER A 121 -2.70 3.82 -15.46
CA SER A 121 -3.69 3.55 -16.50
C SER A 121 -3.01 3.10 -17.79
N GLU A 122 -1.99 3.84 -18.24
CA GLU A 122 -1.26 3.49 -19.47
C GLU A 122 -0.50 2.16 -19.31
N ALA A 123 0.14 1.93 -18.16
CA ALA A 123 0.83 0.68 -17.89
C ALA A 123 -0.12 -0.53 -17.94
N TYR A 124 -1.28 -0.44 -17.29
CA TYR A 124 -2.27 -1.53 -17.28
C TYR A 124 -2.93 -1.73 -18.65
N ALA A 125 -3.14 -0.67 -19.42
CA ALA A 125 -3.59 -0.79 -20.80
C ALA A 125 -2.58 -1.56 -21.66
N ILE A 126 -1.28 -1.32 -21.47
CA ILE A 126 -0.23 -2.10 -22.13
C ILE A 126 -0.25 -3.56 -21.66
N GLN A 127 -0.43 -3.83 -20.36
CA GLN A 127 -0.55 -5.20 -19.85
C GLN A 127 -1.75 -5.95 -20.45
N ALA A 128 -2.91 -5.31 -20.56
CA ALA A 128 -4.09 -5.89 -21.21
C ALA A 128 -3.81 -6.24 -22.69
N GLN A 129 -3.08 -5.38 -23.41
CA GLN A 129 -2.65 -5.69 -24.79
C GLN A 129 -1.70 -6.89 -24.84
N LEU A 130 -0.77 -7.01 -23.88
CA LEU A 130 0.17 -8.13 -23.83
C LEU A 130 -0.52 -9.46 -23.47
N LEU A 131 -1.53 -9.43 -22.60
CA LEU A 131 -2.33 -10.60 -22.23
C LEU A 131 -3.19 -11.13 -23.39
N THR A 132 -3.63 -10.24 -24.28
CA THR A 132 -4.51 -10.57 -25.42
C THR A 132 -3.77 -10.79 -26.74
N ALA A 133 -2.45 -10.62 -26.77
CA ALA A 133 -1.65 -10.75 -27.99
C ALA A 133 -1.36 -12.23 -28.35
N ASP A 134 -1.68 -12.63 -29.59
CA ASP A 134 -1.40 -13.98 -30.12
C ASP A 134 0.10 -14.26 -30.44
N LYS A 135 0.95 -13.22 -30.40
CA LYS A 135 2.37 -13.26 -30.81
C LYS A 135 3.33 -13.20 -29.62
N ARG A 136 4.63 -13.40 -29.86
CA ARG A 136 5.69 -13.28 -28.82
C ARG A 136 5.59 -11.93 -28.10
N VAL A 137 5.76 -11.95 -26.78
CA VAL A 137 5.80 -10.77 -25.91
C VAL A 137 6.71 -9.70 -26.50
N ASP A 138 6.14 -8.51 -26.73
CA ASP A 138 6.88 -7.33 -27.16
C ASP A 138 7.65 -6.77 -25.96
N LYS A 139 8.95 -7.06 -25.90
CA LYS A 139 9.82 -6.61 -24.80
C LYS A 139 9.82 -5.09 -24.65
N SER A 140 9.69 -4.33 -25.75
CA SER A 140 9.68 -2.86 -25.68
C SER A 140 8.42 -2.36 -24.96
N LYS A 141 7.28 -3.00 -25.19
CA LYS A 141 6.04 -2.68 -24.47
C LYS A 141 6.11 -3.08 -22.99
N ALA A 142 6.70 -4.23 -22.69
CA ALA A 142 6.90 -4.68 -21.32
C ALA A 142 7.77 -3.70 -20.51
N GLU A 143 8.91 -3.25 -21.07
CA GLU A 143 9.76 -2.24 -20.42
C GLU A 143 9.03 -0.89 -20.29
N LYS A 144 8.30 -0.44 -21.32
CA LYS A 144 7.50 0.79 -21.23
C LYS A 144 6.48 0.73 -20.10
N ALA A 145 5.76 -0.40 -19.94
CA ALA A 145 4.81 -0.56 -18.84
C ALA A 145 5.50 -0.49 -17.48
N LYS A 146 6.69 -1.06 -17.35
CA LYS A 146 7.51 -0.99 -16.13
C LYS A 146 7.95 0.44 -15.80
N ASP A 147 8.44 1.18 -16.80
CA ASP A 147 8.84 2.58 -16.63
C ASP A 147 7.67 3.48 -16.22
N LEU A 148 6.50 3.24 -16.81
CA LEU A 148 5.25 3.93 -16.43
C LEU A 148 4.84 3.60 -14.99
N MET A 149 4.89 2.33 -14.58
CA MET A 149 4.61 1.94 -13.20
C MET A 149 5.56 2.63 -12.21
N LYS A 150 6.86 2.69 -12.54
CA LYS A 150 7.85 3.39 -11.72
C LYS A 150 7.52 4.88 -11.59
N LYS A 151 7.30 5.57 -12.72
CA LYS A 151 6.95 7.00 -12.73
C LYS A 151 5.65 7.28 -11.99
N GLY A 152 4.65 6.41 -12.14
CA GLY A 152 3.38 6.48 -11.42
C GLY A 152 3.59 6.43 -9.91
N SER A 153 4.44 5.53 -9.43
CA SER A 153 4.78 5.41 -8.00
C SER A 153 5.47 6.65 -7.43
N GLU A 154 6.41 7.26 -8.16
CA GLU A 154 7.11 8.48 -7.74
C GLU A 154 6.15 9.67 -7.62
N LEU A 155 5.27 9.84 -8.61
CA LEU A 155 4.24 10.88 -8.60
C LEU A 155 3.19 10.64 -7.52
N TRP A 156 2.83 9.37 -7.25
CA TRP A 156 1.90 9.02 -6.20
C TRP A 156 2.41 9.42 -4.82
N ALA A 157 3.66 9.07 -4.51
CA ALA A 157 4.28 9.44 -3.24
C ALA A 157 4.29 10.97 -3.05
N THR A 158 4.67 11.71 -4.10
CA THR A 158 4.70 13.18 -4.06
C THR A 158 3.29 13.78 -3.88
N GLY A 159 2.31 13.28 -4.64
CA GLY A 159 0.94 13.78 -4.61
C GLY A 159 0.17 13.41 -3.35
N PHE A 160 0.53 12.32 -2.68
CA PHE A 160 -0.15 11.88 -1.46
C PHE A 160 0.42 12.50 -0.17
N GLN A 161 1.68 12.97 -0.19
CA GLN A 161 2.34 13.54 0.98
C GLN A 161 1.54 14.66 1.67
N PRO A 162 1.05 15.70 0.97
CA PRO A 162 0.33 16.80 1.64
C PRO A 162 -1.02 16.36 2.23
N ILE A 163 -1.62 15.31 1.65
CA ILE A 163 -2.86 14.71 2.12
C ILE A 163 -2.60 13.96 3.43
N GLN A 164 -1.52 13.19 3.45
CA GLN A 164 -1.06 12.46 4.61
C GLN A 164 -0.72 13.39 5.77
N ASP A 165 -0.02 14.51 5.52
CA ASP A 165 0.35 15.48 6.55
C ASP A 165 -0.89 16.06 7.27
N VAL A 166 -2.00 16.24 6.56
CA VAL A 166 -3.27 16.72 7.15
C VAL A 166 -3.98 15.63 7.95
N VAL A 167 -3.94 14.38 7.48
CA VAL A 167 -4.47 13.24 8.25
C VAL A 167 -3.69 13.08 9.57
N VAL A 168 -2.36 13.12 9.51
CA VAL A 168 -1.47 13.06 10.68
C VAL A 168 -1.70 14.25 11.62
N GLY A 169 -1.81 15.48 11.09
CA GLY A 169 -2.07 16.68 11.89
C GLY A 169 -3.41 16.63 12.65
N LYS A 170 -4.47 16.09 12.04
CA LYS A 170 -5.78 15.93 12.69
C LYS A 170 -5.77 14.90 13.81
N VAL A 171 -5.02 13.80 13.65
CA VAL A 171 -4.85 12.78 14.70
C VAL A 171 -4.14 13.37 15.92
N ASN A 172 -3.06 14.11 15.71
CA ASN A 172 -2.31 14.79 16.79
C ASN A 172 -3.16 15.83 17.55
N GLU A 173 -4.06 16.57 16.88
CA GLU A 173 -5.00 17.48 17.55
C GLU A 173 -6.07 16.76 18.39
N ILE A 174 -6.48 15.56 17.98
CA ILE A 174 -7.44 14.72 18.73
C ILE A 174 -6.77 14.15 19.97
N GLU A 175 -5.54 13.64 19.87
CA GLU A 175 -4.78 13.13 21.02
C GLU A 175 -4.46 14.23 22.04
N GLY A 176 -4.08 15.44 21.58
CA GLY A 176 -3.85 16.59 22.45
C GLY A 176 -5.10 17.07 23.19
N LYS A 177 -6.31 16.87 22.63
CA LYS A 177 -7.59 17.18 23.30
C LYS A 177 -8.04 16.07 24.25
N THR A 178 -7.67 14.82 23.99
CA THR A 178 -8.09 13.66 24.80
C THR A 178 -7.24 13.51 26.07
N ALA A 179 -5.99 13.98 26.04
CA ALA A 179 -5.10 14.01 27.21
C ALA A 179 -5.50 14.99 28.33
N SER A 180 -6.51 15.86 28.11
CA SER A 180 -6.89 16.89 29.10
C SER A 180 -8.20 16.61 29.88
N LYS A 181 -8.84 15.45 29.70
CA LYS A 181 -10.01 15.07 30.51
C LYS A 181 -10.01 13.58 30.86
N THR A 182 -9.06 13.17 31.68
CA THR A 182 -9.24 12.04 32.58
C THR A 182 -10.17 12.46 33.71
N ASP A 183 -11.41 11.96 33.67
CA ASP A 183 -12.09 11.58 34.90
C ASP A 183 -12.99 10.37 34.65
N SER A 184 -12.82 9.40 35.55
CA SER A 184 -13.40 8.07 35.61
C SER A 184 -14.93 8.09 35.78
N SER A 185 -15.66 7.22 35.07
CA SER A 185 -16.72 6.36 35.63
C SER A 185 -17.36 5.45 34.58
N SER A 186 -17.49 4.17 34.92
CA SER A 186 -18.31 3.14 34.26
C SER A 186 -19.81 3.47 34.25
N THR A 187 -20.57 2.97 33.25
CA THR A 187 -21.58 1.86 33.34
C THR A 187 -22.49 1.78 32.09
N SER A 188 -22.63 0.55 31.53
CA SER A 188 -23.86 -0.16 31.05
C SER A 188 -24.78 0.48 29.96
N ASP A 189 -25.44 -0.19 29.00
CA ASP A 189 -25.78 -1.58 28.59
C ASP A 189 -26.11 -1.52 27.06
N THR A 190 -26.09 -2.55 26.18
CA THR A 190 -26.91 -3.77 26.18
C THR A 190 -26.49 -4.70 25.00
N SER A 191 -26.27 -5.98 25.32
CA SER A 191 -26.51 -7.21 24.53
C SER A 191 -26.09 -7.31 23.05
N THR A 192 -25.03 -8.10 22.80
CA THR A 192 -25.15 -9.42 22.13
C THR A 192 -23.85 -10.20 22.31
N LEU A 193 -23.98 -11.50 22.56
CA LEU A 193 -22.89 -12.46 22.71
C LEU A 193 -21.91 -12.38 21.53
N SER A 194 -20.67 -11.97 21.77
CA SER A 194 -19.54 -12.31 20.89
C SER A 194 -18.26 -12.37 21.71
N ASN A 195 -17.43 -13.38 21.43
CA ASN A 195 -16.09 -13.52 22.01
C ASN A 195 -15.34 -12.20 21.80
N GLU A 196 -15.00 -11.50 22.87
CA GLU A 196 -14.24 -10.23 22.85
C GLU A 196 -12.79 -10.50 22.40
N THR A 197 -12.60 -10.64 21.09
CA THR A 197 -11.42 -10.16 20.38
C THR A 197 -11.62 -8.68 20.14
N VAL A 198 -10.67 -7.85 20.58
CA VAL A 198 -10.65 -6.42 20.24
C VAL A 198 -10.73 -6.33 18.72
N GLN A 199 -11.79 -5.71 18.21
CA GLN A 199 -11.94 -5.45 16.77
C GLN A 199 -10.96 -4.35 16.42
N ILE A 200 -9.98 -4.65 15.56
CA ILE A 200 -9.19 -3.62 14.89
C ILE A 200 -10.17 -2.83 14.05
N SER A 201 -10.16 -1.51 14.21
CA SER A 201 -11.11 -0.67 13.51
C SER A 201 -10.76 -0.59 12.03
N ARG A 202 -11.70 -0.12 11.21
CA ARG A 202 -11.52 -0.02 9.76
C ARG A 202 -10.26 0.75 9.34
N ASP A 203 -9.82 1.71 10.15
CA ASP A 203 -8.63 2.52 9.88
C ASP A 203 -7.32 1.84 10.30
N GLY A 204 -7.38 0.74 11.05
CA GLY A 204 -6.22 -0.05 11.45
C GLY A 204 -5.31 0.61 12.47
N LYS A 205 -5.69 1.75 13.07
CA LYS A 205 -4.82 2.54 13.97
C LYS A 205 -4.37 1.78 15.21
N GLU A 206 -5.13 0.77 15.62
CA GLU A 206 -4.76 -0.09 16.74
C GLU A 206 -3.45 -0.87 16.47
N LEU A 207 -2.98 -0.93 15.22
CA LEU A 207 -1.70 -1.53 14.87
C LEU A 207 -0.51 -0.56 15.00
N PHE A 208 -0.73 0.75 15.11
CA PHE A 208 0.34 1.75 15.17
C PHE A 208 1.21 1.58 16.42
N GLY A 209 2.53 1.68 16.28
CA GLY A 209 3.47 1.70 17.41
C GLY A 209 4.60 0.69 17.28
N GLU A 210 5.41 0.62 18.34
CA GLU A 210 6.50 -0.34 18.48
C GLU A 210 6.01 -1.62 19.13
N TRP A 211 6.35 -2.74 18.50
CA TRP A 211 5.97 -4.08 18.91
C TRP A 211 7.20 -4.95 19.00
N GLY A 212 7.20 -5.83 19.99
CA GLY A 212 8.40 -6.58 20.33
C GLY A 212 8.16 -7.59 21.43
N SER A 213 9.21 -7.87 22.20
CA SER A 213 9.14 -8.78 23.34
C SER A 213 9.76 -8.16 24.57
N TYR A 214 9.33 -8.58 25.74
CA TYR A 214 9.92 -8.16 27.01
C TYR A 214 10.83 -9.25 27.57
N LYS A 215 12.05 -8.87 27.96
CA LYS A 215 12.93 -9.69 28.79
C LYS A 215 13.11 -9.03 30.15
N GLY A 216 12.23 -9.38 31.08
CA GLY A 216 12.12 -8.66 32.35
C GLY A 216 11.52 -7.28 32.12
N SER A 217 12.23 -6.22 32.50
CA SER A 217 11.83 -4.82 32.23
C SER A 217 12.25 -4.31 30.85
N ASP A 218 13.14 -5.02 30.18
CA ASP A 218 13.78 -4.53 28.96
C ASP A 218 12.91 -4.89 27.75
N PHE A 219 12.52 -3.85 27.00
CA PHE A 219 11.77 -4.00 25.75
C PHE A 219 12.74 -4.22 24.61
N HIS A 220 12.45 -5.24 23.82
CA HIS A 220 13.18 -5.64 22.63
C HIS A 220 12.31 -5.45 21.41
N LYS A 221 12.65 -4.48 20.56
CA LYS A 221 11.89 -4.13 19.37
C LYS A 221 11.99 -5.25 18.34
N GLY A 222 10.86 -5.56 17.71
CA GLY A 222 10.76 -6.49 16.57
C GLY A 222 10.23 -5.80 15.31
N ILE A 223 9.15 -5.03 15.44
CA ILE A 223 8.54 -4.30 14.33
C ILE A 223 7.91 -2.98 14.81
N GLU A 224 7.93 -1.96 13.96
CA GLU A 224 7.24 -0.70 14.17
C GLU A 224 6.31 -0.44 13.00
N PHE A 225 5.03 -0.25 13.30
CA PHE A 225 4.02 0.22 12.34
C PHE A 225 3.82 1.71 12.56
N ARG A 226 4.24 2.52 11.60
CA ARG A 226 4.13 3.98 11.69
C ARG A 226 2.83 4.47 11.08
N GLU A 227 2.35 5.58 11.59
CA GLU A 227 1.14 6.26 11.12
C GLU A 227 1.25 6.74 9.67
N ASP A 228 2.47 7.00 9.19
CA ASP A 228 2.76 7.33 7.79
C ASP A 228 2.63 6.12 6.84
N GLY A 229 2.16 4.98 7.34
CA GLY A 229 2.04 3.75 6.58
C GLY A 229 3.39 3.12 6.26
N SER A 230 4.49 3.56 6.87
CA SER A 230 5.78 2.88 6.80
C SER A 230 5.94 1.88 7.94
N PHE A 231 6.78 0.88 7.73
CA PHE A 231 7.21 -0.02 8.79
C PHE A 231 8.71 -0.23 8.76
N THR A 232 9.26 -0.57 9.92
CA THR A 232 10.59 -1.18 10.04
C THR A 232 10.50 -2.42 10.89
N ALA A 233 11.13 -3.50 10.48
CA ALA A 233 11.28 -4.70 11.28
C ALA A 233 12.77 -5.02 11.46
N TYR A 234 13.15 -5.22 12.72
CA TYR A 234 14.48 -5.58 13.17
C TYR A 234 14.33 -6.27 14.51
N ASP A 235 14.92 -7.46 14.66
CA ASP A 235 14.99 -8.17 15.93
C ASP A 235 16.24 -7.74 16.70
N ASP A 236 16.07 -6.84 17.66
CA ASP A 236 17.16 -6.33 18.49
C ASP A 236 17.62 -7.32 19.60
N THR A 237 16.96 -8.48 19.72
CA THR A 237 17.43 -9.58 20.59
C THR A 237 18.56 -10.38 19.94
N GLY A 238 18.72 -10.24 18.62
CA GLY A 238 19.72 -10.93 17.82
C GLY A 238 21.16 -10.48 18.10
N LYS A 239 22.13 -11.26 17.62
CA LYS A 239 23.56 -10.89 17.70
C LYS A 239 24.01 -9.96 16.57
N THR A 240 23.08 -9.57 15.69
CA THR A 240 23.39 -8.85 14.45
C THR A 240 22.89 -7.41 14.56
N SER A 241 23.66 -6.48 14.00
CA SER A 241 23.29 -5.07 13.97
C SER A 241 22.05 -4.84 13.09
N TYR A 242 21.43 -3.67 13.24
CA TYR A 242 20.35 -3.23 12.36
C TYR A 242 20.84 -3.22 10.90
N GLU A 243 22.04 -2.68 10.67
CA GLU A 243 22.70 -2.59 9.37
C GLU A 243 22.94 -3.95 8.71
N ASP A 244 23.04 -5.02 9.52
CA ASP A 244 23.24 -6.37 9.03
C ASP A 244 21.93 -7.11 8.74
N ASN A 245 20.84 -6.78 9.45
CA ASN A 245 19.57 -7.50 9.37
C ASN A 245 18.38 -6.59 9.66
N HIS A 246 17.76 -6.01 8.63
CA HIS A 246 16.51 -5.25 8.79
C HIS A 246 15.61 -5.37 7.57
N MET A 247 14.33 -5.09 7.79
CA MET A 247 13.33 -4.86 6.74
C MET A 247 12.73 -3.48 6.93
N GLU A 248 12.47 -2.80 5.81
CA GLU A 248 11.68 -1.57 5.79
C GLU A 248 10.75 -1.56 4.59
N GLY A 249 9.64 -0.84 4.73
CA GLY A 249 8.63 -0.81 3.69
C GLY A 249 7.42 0.00 4.08
N SER A 250 6.33 -0.29 3.39
CA SER A 250 5.01 0.27 3.70
C SER A 250 4.07 -0.82 4.16
N TRP A 251 3.03 -0.47 4.90
CA TRP A 251 2.03 -1.40 5.37
C TRP A 251 0.63 -0.81 5.25
N TYR A 252 -0.37 -1.68 5.16
CA TYR A 252 -1.78 -1.30 5.29
C TYR A 252 -2.58 -2.43 5.92
N TYR A 253 -3.75 -2.09 6.46
CA TYR A 253 -4.73 -3.02 7.00
C TYR A 253 -6.02 -2.97 6.18
N SER A 254 -6.62 -4.14 5.96
CA SER A 254 -7.96 -4.27 5.38
C SER A 254 -8.88 -4.98 6.37
N GLU A 255 -9.90 -4.26 6.86
CA GLU A 255 -10.96 -4.83 7.72
C GLU A 255 -11.76 -5.91 6.98
N GLU A 256 -12.01 -5.73 5.68
CA GLU A 256 -12.82 -6.64 4.87
C GLU A 256 -12.18 -8.04 4.77
N THR A 257 -10.86 -8.10 4.61
CA THR A 257 -10.12 -9.35 4.49
C THR A 257 -9.43 -9.77 5.79
N ASN A 258 -9.40 -8.88 6.78
CA ASN A 258 -8.65 -9.01 8.03
C ASN A 258 -7.16 -9.34 7.80
N LEU A 259 -6.56 -8.66 6.82
CA LEU A 259 -5.16 -8.80 6.42
C LEU A 259 -4.37 -7.53 6.74
N VAL A 260 -3.13 -7.73 7.20
CA VAL A 260 -2.06 -6.72 7.20
C VAL A 260 -1.12 -7.05 6.05
N THR A 261 -0.95 -6.13 5.12
CA THR A 261 -0.06 -6.33 3.99
C THR A 261 1.22 -5.54 4.20
N LEU A 262 2.37 -6.23 4.17
CA LEU A 262 3.69 -5.60 4.23
C LEU A 262 4.29 -5.50 2.82
N MET A 263 4.50 -4.27 2.37
CA MET A 263 5.13 -3.96 1.10
C MET A 263 6.62 -3.66 1.30
N LEU A 264 7.48 -4.64 1.02
CA LEU A 264 8.93 -4.52 1.25
C LEU A 264 9.57 -3.53 0.28
N LYS A 265 10.24 -2.52 0.83
CA LYS A 265 11.10 -1.57 0.10
C LYS A 265 12.55 -2.04 0.12
N GLU A 266 13.01 -2.48 1.28
CA GLU A 266 14.36 -2.97 1.49
C GLU A 266 14.37 -4.13 2.48
N PHE A 267 15.25 -5.09 2.21
CA PHE A 267 15.55 -6.20 3.10
C PHE A 267 17.06 -6.41 3.06
N VAL A 268 17.70 -6.25 4.20
CA VAL A 268 19.11 -6.56 4.41
C VAL A 268 19.20 -7.84 5.24
N LYS A 269 20.04 -8.76 4.78
CA LYS A 269 20.32 -10.00 5.47
C LYS A 269 21.81 -10.30 5.44
N ASP A 270 22.39 -10.56 6.60
CA ASP A 270 23.83 -10.82 6.77
C ASP A 270 24.71 -9.72 6.12
N GLY A 271 24.32 -8.45 6.32
CA GLY A 271 25.00 -7.27 5.76
C GLY A 271 24.83 -7.10 4.25
N LYS A 272 23.99 -7.92 3.61
CA LYS A 272 23.72 -7.87 2.16
C LYS A 272 22.29 -7.47 1.90
N LYS A 273 22.12 -6.38 1.16
CA LYS A 273 20.82 -6.01 0.59
C LYS A 273 20.39 -7.08 -0.40
N ILE A 274 19.23 -7.69 -0.15
CA ILE A 274 18.63 -8.67 -1.04
C ILE A 274 18.16 -7.95 -2.31
N ASP A 275 18.43 -8.53 -3.47
CA ASP A 275 17.97 -7.99 -4.74
C ASP A 275 16.44 -7.95 -4.74
N ARG A 276 15.88 -6.79 -5.09
CA ARG A 276 14.44 -6.56 -5.15
C ARG A 276 13.70 -7.52 -6.07
N ASN A 277 14.37 -8.05 -7.10
CA ASN A 277 13.83 -9.06 -7.99
C ASN A 277 13.61 -10.43 -7.30
N GLN A 278 14.24 -10.64 -6.14
CA GLN A 278 14.12 -11.82 -5.30
C GLN A 278 13.18 -11.59 -4.11
N LEU A 279 12.73 -10.35 -3.88
CA LEU A 279 11.82 -10.01 -2.80
C LEU A 279 10.38 -10.36 -3.17
N GLU A 280 9.70 -11.01 -2.24
CA GLU A 280 8.26 -11.03 -2.23
C GLU A 280 7.77 -9.63 -1.85
N VAL A 281 7.37 -8.87 -2.86
CA VAL A 281 7.18 -7.42 -2.75
C VAL A 281 5.99 -7.04 -1.85
N ALA A 282 5.04 -7.95 -1.68
CA ALA A 282 3.90 -7.80 -0.80
C ALA A 282 3.69 -9.14 -0.07
N ILE A 283 3.63 -9.10 1.25
CA ILE A 283 3.41 -10.25 2.12
C ILE A 283 2.15 -9.97 2.94
N ASP A 284 1.14 -10.81 2.75
CA ASP A 284 -0.12 -10.70 3.49
C ASP A 284 -0.07 -11.55 4.75
N TYR A 285 -0.37 -10.92 5.87
CA TYR A 285 -0.49 -11.55 7.16
C TYR A 285 -1.94 -11.51 7.61
N LYS A 286 -2.53 -12.68 7.82
CA LYS A 286 -3.83 -12.81 8.45
C LYS A 286 -3.70 -12.62 9.95
N ILE A 287 -4.53 -11.74 10.52
CA ILE A 287 -4.57 -11.53 11.95
C ILE A 287 -5.23 -12.74 12.63
N GLU A 288 -4.45 -13.48 13.42
CA GLU A 288 -4.95 -14.59 14.24
C GLU A 288 -5.52 -14.09 15.57
N SER A 289 -4.87 -13.09 16.18
CA SER A 289 -5.34 -12.48 17.42
C SER A 289 -4.83 -11.05 17.59
N PHE A 290 -5.67 -10.18 18.15
CA PHE A 290 -5.30 -8.84 18.58
C PHE A 290 -6.02 -8.55 19.91
N LYS A 291 -5.28 -8.55 21.03
CA LYS A 291 -5.84 -8.39 22.39
C LYS A 291 -4.80 -7.84 23.36
N GLU A 292 -5.23 -6.98 24.29
CA GLU A 292 -4.42 -6.59 25.46
C GLU A 292 -3.03 -6.04 25.12
N GLY A 293 -2.91 -5.29 24.03
CA GLY A 293 -1.61 -4.77 23.58
C GLY A 293 -0.69 -5.86 23.01
N SER A 294 -1.23 -6.98 22.56
CA SER A 294 -0.50 -8.01 21.82
C SER A 294 -1.18 -8.30 20.48
N PHE A 295 -0.38 -8.63 19.47
CA PHE A 295 -0.89 -9.16 18.21
C PHE A 295 -0.20 -10.46 17.82
N LYS A 296 -0.90 -11.23 17.00
CA LYS A 296 -0.37 -12.39 16.31
C LYS A 296 -0.96 -12.45 14.92
N MET A 297 -0.10 -12.62 13.93
CA MET A 297 -0.49 -12.72 12.53
C MET A 297 0.39 -13.73 11.79
N VAL A 298 -0.16 -14.33 10.74
CA VAL A 298 0.48 -15.43 10.01
C VAL A 298 0.32 -15.24 8.50
N ASP A 299 1.39 -15.46 7.74
CA ASP A 299 1.32 -15.47 6.29
C ASP A 299 0.92 -16.85 5.73
N GLU A 300 0.70 -16.94 4.42
CA GLU A 300 0.32 -18.21 3.77
C GLU A 300 1.37 -19.33 3.89
N LYS A 301 2.63 -18.97 4.16
CA LYS A 301 3.75 -19.91 4.32
C LYS A 301 3.90 -20.38 5.78
N GLY A 302 3.07 -19.87 6.68
CA GLY A 302 3.12 -20.15 8.11
C GLY A 302 4.17 -19.35 8.87
N ASN A 303 4.78 -18.34 8.25
CA ASN A 303 5.65 -17.40 8.96
C ASN A 303 4.78 -16.55 9.90
N ARG A 304 5.26 -16.37 11.13
CA ARG A 304 4.52 -15.69 12.18
C ARG A 304 5.18 -14.37 12.51
N LEU A 305 4.35 -13.34 12.65
CA LEU A 305 4.71 -12.10 13.33
C LEU A 305 3.84 -11.99 14.57
N GLU A 306 4.48 -11.82 15.71
CA GLU A 306 3.82 -11.60 16.98
C GLU A 306 4.62 -10.59 17.79
N GLY A 307 3.93 -9.84 18.64
CA GLY A 307 4.58 -8.82 19.44
C GLY A 307 3.66 -8.25 20.50
N GLU A 308 4.27 -7.85 21.60
CA GLU A 308 3.68 -7.02 22.64
C GLU A 308 4.02 -5.56 22.34
N ARG A 309 3.03 -4.69 22.50
CA ARG A 309 3.15 -3.24 22.35
C ARG A 309 4.07 -2.71 23.44
N ARG A 310 4.98 -1.81 23.07
CA ARG A 310 5.78 -1.06 24.02
C ARG A 310 4.85 -0.26 24.95
N LYS A 311 4.93 -0.56 26.25
CA LYS A 311 4.26 0.14 27.35
C LYS A 311 4.82 1.52 27.58
#